data_AF-A0A6J7SVD3-F1
#
_entry.id   AF-A0A6J7SVD3-F1
#
_cell.length_a   1.000
_cell.length_b   1.000
_cell.length_c   1.000
_cell.angle_alpha   90.00
_cell.angle_beta   90.00
_cell.angle_gamma   90.00
#
_symmetry.space_group_name_H-M   'P 1'
#
loop_
_entity.id
_entity.type
_entity.pdbx_description
1 polymer ?
#
loop_
_entity_poly.entity_id
_entity_poly.type
_entity_poly.pdbx_seq_one_letter_code
_entity_poly.pdbx_strand_id
1 'polypeptide(L)'
;MDDFTFFIKYLAYYFPMKAQCSVTGCTKKVLARDYCDVHYQRFMKHGIDGIHGKVIKKCAYCQVELVLSVKNAKRKYCSKECEKNEIIKNSPICRVDGCESKVKVKKTQLCGMHQTRYRNHGDVSESKRVSKYASDALCFIEGCSKKPLAKGMCNRHYTLYKIHGDPEGGRYVYKIRKAITHDDGTRTCSECEERKPIGEFHKDKNASDGYRSKCKACRLKSVKNWYKKNHEVQLKKHRKSYKRDVEKIRTRDNERYERDREKRIALATEHSHRRKARKLNTVVEKGISVLSLKKRHGTKCHYCQKEMDFSKGVGRKFNSDMATIEHLIPLARGGEHTFANTVLACRFCNISRGAKSQEDFEEYRKEN
;
A
#
# COMPACT_ATOMS: atom_id res chain seq x y z
N MET A 1 55.23 -22.69 43.33
CA MET A 1 54.87 -23.38 42.09
C MET A 1 54.00 -22.41 41.30
N ASP A 2 54.60 -21.79 40.28
CA ASP A 2 54.07 -20.56 39.67
C ASP A 2 52.72 -20.74 38.98
N ASP A 3 51.77 -19.92 39.43
CA ASP A 3 50.39 -19.75 38.94
C ASP A 3 50.32 -19.48 37.42
N PHE A 4 51.43 -18.97 36.85
CA PHE A 4 51.59 -18.74 35.43
C PHE A 4 51.61 -20.04 34.61
N THR A 5 52.18 -21.12 35.16
CA THR A 5 52.24 -22.43 34.48
C THR A 5 50.88 -23.14 34.48
N PHE A 6 50.04 -22.88 35.48
CA PHE A 6 48.67 -23.39 35.55
C PHE A 6 47.76 -22.66 34.55
N PHE A 7 47.88 -21.33 34.44
CA PHE A 7 47.10 -20.52 33.50
C PHE A 7 47.40 -20.83 32.03
N ILE A 8 48.68 -21.06 31.68
CA ILE A 8 49.07 -21.46 30.32
C ILE A 8 48.53 -22.86 29.96
N LYS A 9 48.58 -23.82 30.90
CA LYS A 9 48.00 -25.16 30.69
C LYS A 9 46.47 -25.13 30.59
N TYR A 10 45.81 -24.28 31.38
CA TYR A 10 44.35 -24.09 31.33
C TYR A 10 43.88 -23.48 30.01
N LEU A 11 44.58 -22.47 29.49
CA LEU A 11 44.28 -21.88 28.18
C LEU A 11 44.56 -22.83 27.01
N ALA A 12 45.63 -23.64 27.09
CA ALA A 12 45.93 -24.65 26.07
C ALA A 12 44.90 -25.80 26.03
N TYR A 13 44.27 -26.12 27.17
CA TYR A 13 43.23 -27.15 27.27
C TYR A 13 41.86 -26.68 26.76
N TYR A 14 41.48 -25.42 26.99
CA TYR A 14 40.16 -24.88 26.61
C TYR A 14 40.13 -24.10 25.28
N PHE A 15 41.26 -23.64 24.77
CA PHE A 15 41.36 -22.96 23.46
C PHE A 15 42.42 -23.63 22.59
N PRO A 16 42.07 -24.70 21.85
CA PRO A 16 42.98 -25.28 20.89
C PRO A 16 43.26 -24.24 19.81
N MET A 17 44.48 -23.69 19.80
CA MET A 17 44.99 -22.86 18.70
C MET A 17 44.81 -23.64 17.41
N LYS A 18 43.92 -23.17 16.52
CA LYS A 18 43.67 -23.83 15.24
C LYS A 18 45.00 -24.01 14.50
N ALA A 19 45.37 -25.25 14.21
CA ALA A 19 46.61 -25.56 13.49
C ALA A 19 46.54 -25.14 12.00
N GLN A 20 45.34 -24.87 11.48
CA GLN A 20 45.09 -24.57 10.07
C GLN A 20 44.26 -23.29 9.90
N CYS A 21 44.55 -22.57 8.83
CA CYS A 21 43.90 -21.33 8.44
C CYS A 21 42.38 -21.51 8.24
N SER A 22 41.60 -20.53 8.70
CA SER A 22 40.13 -20.54 8.58
C SER A 22 39.58 -20.32 7.17
N VAL A 23 40.43 -20.08 6.17
CA VAL A 23 39.99 -19.99 4.76
C VAL A 23 39.74 -21.39 4.23
N THR A 24 38.52 -21.65 3.75
CA THR A 24 38.09 -22.96 3.23
C THR A 24 39.04 -23.44 2.13
N GLY A 25 39.64 -24.62 2.31
CA GLY A 25 40.62 -25.19 1.36
C GLY A 25 42.09 -24.77 1.60
N CYS A 26 42.37 -23.96 2.63
CA CYS A 26 43.74 -23.57 2.97
C CYS A 26 44.33 -24.51 4.04
N THR A 27 45.43 -25.19 3.72
CA THR A 27 46.13 -26.11 4.65
C THR A 27 47.27 -25.45 5.43
N LYS A 28 47.53 -24.15 5.21
CA LYS A 28 48.63 -23.41 5.84
C LYS A 28 48.37 -23.15 7.32
N LYS A 29 49.44 -23.13 8.12
CA LYS A 29 49.38 -22.86 9.56
C LYS A 29 48.94 -21.43 9.87
N VAL A 30 48.20 -21.27 10.97
CA VAL A 30 47.74 -19.97 11.48
C VAL A 30 48.94 -19.17 12.00
N LEU A 31 49.02 -17.91 11.61
CA LEU A 31 49.95 -16.92 12.15
C LEU A 31 49.25 -16.05 13.21
N ALA A 32 48.10 -15.46 12.88
CA ALA A 32 47.34 -14.57 13.75
C ALA A 32 45.86 -14.46 13.34
N ARG A 33 44.95 -14.27 14.31
CA ARG A 33 43.48 -14.14 14.09
C ARG A 33 42.87 -15.25 13.23
N ASP A 34 43.30 -16.50 13.44
CA ASP A 34 42.84 -17.67 12.70
C ASP A 34 43.21 -17.71 11.19
N TYR A 35 44.12 -16.85 10.73
CA TYR A 35 44.61 -16.80 9.34
C TYR A 35 46.11 -17.14 9.24
N CYS A 36 46.52 -17.76 8.12
CA CYS A 36 47.94 -17.87 7.76
C CYS A 36 48.50 -16.50 7.35
N ASP A 37 49.82 -16.34 7.31
CA ASP A 37 50.46 -15.05 6.97
C ASP A 37 49.88 -14.39 5.71
N VAL A 38 49.80 -15.15 4.60
CA VAL A 38 49.24 -14.64 3.33
C VAL A 38 47.78 -14.19 3.46
N HIS A 39 46.95 -14.94 4.20
CA HIS A 39 45.54 -14.57 4.41
C HIS A 39 45.36 -13.48 5.46
N TYR A 40 46.27 -13.37 6.42
CA TYR A 40 46.31 -12.28 7.39
C TYR A 40 46.69 -10.96 6.70
N GLN A 41 47.73 -10.96 5.86
CA GLN A 41 48.11 -9.80 5.06
C GLN A 41 47.01 -9.41 4.06
N ARG A 42 46.37 -10.40 3.41
CA ARG A 42 45.21 -10.15 2.53
C ARG A 42 43.98 -9.64 3.28
N PHE A 43 43.71 -10.14 4.50
CA PHE A 43 42.66 -9.64 5.37
C PHE A 43 42.91 -8.18 5.78
N MET A 44 44.15 -7.83 6.13
CA MET A 44 44.52 -6.46 6.48
C MET A 44 44.43 -5.51 5.28
N LYS A 45 44.74 -5.99 4.08
CA LYS A 45 44.75 -5.19 2.85
C LYS A 45 43.38 -5.08 2.18
N HIS A 46 42.56 -6.12 2.26
CA HIS A 46 41.31 -6.23 1.52
C HIS A 46 40.08 -6.50 2.42
N GLY A 47 40.18 -7.23 3.53
CA GLY A 47 39.05 -7.70 4.37
C GLY A 47 38.74 -9.20 4.19
N ILE A 48 37.55 -9.68 4.57
CA ILE A 48 37.09 -11.08 4.38
C ILE A 48 36.43 -11.26 3.00
N ASP A 49 36.72 -12.38 2.32
CA ASP A 49 36.02 -12.80 1.10
C ASP A 49 34.50 -12.80 1.32
N GLY A 50 33.83 -11.85 0.66
CA GLY A 50 32.37 -11.69 0.69
C GLY A 50 31.89 -10.28 1.04
N ILE A 51 32.60 -9.51 1.88
CA ILE A 51 32.28 -8.09 2.16
C ILE A 51 33.58 -7.31 2.48
N HIS A 52 34.39 -7.07 1.45
CA HIS A 52 35.65 -6.34 1.60
C HIS A 52 35.44 -4.82 1.74
N GLY A 53 35.95 -4.25 2.84
CA GLY A 53 36.19 -2.81 2.99
C GLY A 53 34.96 -1.91 3.12
N LYS A 54 33.79 -2.46 3.48
CA LYS A 54 32.52 -1.72 3.60
C LYS A 54 31.92 -1.78 5.01
N VAL A 55 31.63 -0.61 5.58
CA VAL A 55 30.86 -0.40 6.80
C VAL A 55 29.40 -0.22 6.42
N ILE A 56 28.54 -1.11 6.90
CA ILE A 56 27.09 -1.03 6.74
C ILE A 56 26.50 -0.28 7.94
N LYS A 57 25.71 0.76 7.69
CA LYS A 57 25.06 1.57 8.74
C LYS A 57 23.77 2.18 8.23
N LYS A 58 22.89 2.62 9.13
CA LYS A 58 21.63 3.27 8.74
C LYS A 58 21.81 4.77 8.61
N CYS A 59 21.17 5.37 7.61
CA CYS A 59 21.08 6.81 7.50
C CYS A 59 20.32 7.39 8.69
N ALA A 60 20.91 8.36 9.40
CA ALA A 60 20.30 8.96 10.59
C ALA A 60 18.94 9.64 10.32
N TYR A 61 18.64 10.04 9.08
CA TYR A 61 17.36 10.64 8.69
C TYR A 61 16.35 9.62 8.17
N CYS A 62 16.65 8.93 7.06
CA CYS A 62 15.68 8.08 6.35
C CYS A 62 15.81 6.58 6.67
N GLN A 63 16.76 6.19 7.51
CA GLN A 63 16.99 4.81 7.96
C GLN A 63 17.37 3.80 6.86
N VAL A 64 17.54 4.25 5.61
CA VAL A 64 18.09 3.43 4.51
C VAL A 64 19.50 2.97 4.84
N GLU A 65 19.79 1.74 4.43
CA GLU A 65 21.11 1.13 4.58
C GLU A 65 22.16 1.85 3.72
N LEU A 66 23.27 2.21 4.35
CA LEU A 66 24.44 2.85 3.79
C LEU A 66 25.55 1.82 3.73
N VAL A 67 25.91 1.40 2.53
CA VAL A 67 27.10 0.59 2.31
C VAL A 67 28.26 1.53 1.99
N LEU A 68 29.12 1.78 2.98
CA LEU A 68 30.16 2.82 2.90
C LEU A 68 31.54 2.20 2.96
N SER A 69 32.51 2.70 2.21
CA SER A 69 33.90 2.25 2.39
C SER A 69 34.41 2.56 3.80
N VAL A 70 35.43 1.84 4.29
CA VAL A 70 36.07 2.15 5.59
C VAL A 70 36.51 3.61 5.68
N LYS A 71 37.06 4.18 4.59
CA LYS A 71 37.41 5.61 4.49
C LYS A 71 36.23 6.57 4.72
N ASN A 72 35.01 6.14 4.42
CA ASN A 72 33.77 6.93 4.54
C ASN A 72 32.92 6.52 5.76
N ALA A 73 33.51 5.81 6.73
CA ALA A 73 32.85 5.37 7.96
C ALA A 73 32.33 6.54 8.83
N LYS A 74 32.75 7.79 8.60
CA LYS A 74 32.20 8.97 9.31
C LYS A 74 30.87 9.49 8.74
N ARG A 75 30.50 9.14 7.50
CA ARG A 75 29.29 9.65 6.84
C ARG A 75 28.01 9.17 7.53
N LYS A 76 27.15 10.10 7.95
CA LYS A 76 25.89 9.82 8.69
C LYS A 76 24.64 9.74 7.81
N TYR A 77 24.68 10.28 6.59
CA TYR A 77 23.50 10.47 5.74
C TYR A 77 23.68 9.88 4.34
N CYS A 78 22.60 9.36 3.73
CA CYS A 78 22.64 8.77 2.39
C CYS A 78 22.79 9.81 1.28
N SER A 79 22.46 11.08 1.53
CA SER A 79 22.55 12.17 0.58
C SER A 79 22.71 13.51 1.30
N LYS A 80 23.20 14.53 0.58
CA LYS A 80 23.17 15.92 1.05
C LYS A 80 21.75 16.38 1.40
N GLU A 81 20.75 15.79 0.77
CA GLU A 81 19.33 16.09 1.04
C GLU A 81 18.88 15.52 2.39
N CYS A 82 19.26 14.29 2.73
CA CYS A 82 18.96 13.71 4.05
C CYS A 82 19.68 14.45 5.19
N GLU A 83 20.91 14.90 4.95
CA GLU A 83 21.64 15.77 5.88
C GLU A 83 20.90 17.10 6.11
N LYS A 84 20.51 17.81 5.03
CA LYS A 84 19.72 19.04 5.12
C LYS A 84 18.41 18.84 5.85
N ASN A 85 17.68 17.76 5.55
CA ASN A 85 16.39 17.50 6.16
C ASN A 85 16.50 17.16 7.65
N GLU A 86 17.57 16.49 8.09
CA GLU A 86 17.84 16.29 9.51
C GLU A 86 18.13 17.63 10.21
N ILE A 87 18.91 18.51 9.58
CA ILE A 87 19.17 19.86 10.11
C ILE A 87 17.87 20.67 10.24
N ILE A 88 17.01 20.67 9.21
CA ILE A 88 15.72 21.37 9.22
C ILE A 88 14.75 20.78 10.26
N LYS A 89 14.70 19.45 10.39
CA LYS A 89 13.88 18.75 11.39
C LYS A 89 14.23 19.21 12.81
N ASN A 90 15.53 19.34 13.10
CA ASN A 90 16.06 19.77 14.40
C ASN A 90 16.21 21.30 14.53
N SER A 91 15.74 22.08 13.56
CA SER A 91 15.79 23.54 13.62
C SER A 91 14.63 24.11 14.47
N PRO A 92 14.82 25.30 15.06
CA PRO A 92 13.78 25.99 15.80
C PRO A 92 12.59 26.34 14.88
N ILE A 93 11.44 26.56 15.51
CA ILE A 93 10.24 27.07 14.84
C ILE A 93 10.46 28.56 14.54
N CYS A 94 9.79 29.05 13.50
CA CYS A 94 9.81 30.46 13.12
C CYS A 94 9.38 31.35 14.29
N ARG A 95 10.06 32.49 14.48
CA ARG A 95 9.73 33.48 15.52
C ARG A 95 8.37 34.18 15.33
N VAL A 96 7.80 34.11 14.13
CA VAL A 96 6.52 34.78 13.81
C VAL A 96 5.39 34.05 14.51
N ASP A 97 4.59 34.79 15.26
CA ASP A 97 3.48 34.22 16.03
C ASP A 97 2.49 33.47 15.13
N GLY A 98 2.00 32.33 15.60
CA GLY A 98 1.17 31.41 14.83
C GLY A 98 1.86 30.69 13.65
N CYS A 99 3.18 30.83 13.45
CA CYS A 99 3.91 30.14 12.38
C CYS A 99 4.62 28.87 12.84
N GLU A 100 4.08 27.70 12.48
CA GLU A 100 4.68 26.40 12.83
C GLU A 100 5.83 25.94 11.92
N SER A 101 6.24 26.78 10.95
CA SER A 101 7.26 26.41 9.98
C SER A 101 8.67 26.39 10.57
N LYS A 102 9.49 25.41 10.17
CA LYS A 102 10.89 25.29 10.60
C LYS A 102 11.79 26.34 9.94
N VAL A 103 12.73 26.88 10.73
CA VAL A 103 13.77 27.80 10.27
C VAL A 103 14.81 27.06 9.44
N LYS A 104 15.21 27.61 8.28
CA LYS A 104 16.25 27.01 7.43
C LYS A 104 17.67 27.41 7.85
N VAL A 105 17.84 28.63 8.37
CA VAL A 105 19.12 29.19 8.82
C VAL A 105 18.94 29.71 10.24
N LYS A 106 19.54 29.04 11.25
CA LYS A 106 19.31 29.33 12.67
C LYS A 106 19.47 30.81 13.04
N LYS A 107 20.49 31.49 12.49
CA LYS A 107 20.78 32.91 12.74
C LYS A 107 19.60 33.84 12.40
N THR A 108 18.77 33.47 11.43
CA THR A 108 17.67 34.32 10.96
C THR A 108 16.43 34.24 11.86
N GLN A 109 16.28 33.15 12.63
CA GLN A 109 15.07 32.83 13.40
C GLN A 109 13.74 32.85 12.60
N LEU A 110 13.80 32.97 11.28
CA LEU A 110 12.65 33.06 10.38
C LEU A 110 12.60 31.86 9.44
N CYS A 111 11.40 31.38 9.13
CA CYS A 111 11.21 30.38 8.08
C CYS A 111 11.55 30.99 6.72
N GLY A 112 11.80 30.17 5.69
CA GLY A 112 12.20 30.68 4.37
C GLY A 112 11.20 31.67 3.74
N MET A 113 9.91 31.51 4.04
CA MET A 113 8.87 32.44 3.60
C MET A 113 8.98 33.79 4.34
N HIS A 114 9.00 33.79 5.67
CA HIS A 114 9.10 35.02 6.47
C HIS A 114 10.44 35.74 6.27
N GLN A 115 11.53 34.99 6.09
CA GLN A 115 12.82 35.56 5.70
C GLN A 115 12.73 36.28 4.34
N THR A 116 12.00 35.71 3.38
CA THR A 116 11.80 36.34 2.06
C THR A 116 10.94 37.60 2.18
N ARG A 117 9.86 37.56 2.97
CA ARG A 117 9.02 38.74 3.23
C ARG A 117 9.80 39.86 3.89
N TYR A 118 10.52 39.55 4.97
CA TYR A 118 11.38 40.51 5.66
C TYR A 118 12.43 41.13 4.74
N ARG A 119 13.11 40.33 3.91
CA ARG A 119 14.09 40.86 2.94
C ARG A 119 13.46 41.76 1.88
N ASN A 120 12.25 41.46 1.44
CA ASN A 120 11.60 42.18 0.34
C ASN A 120 10.77 43.39 0.80
N HIS A 121 10.30 43.41 2.05
CA HIS A 121 9.32 44.38 2.54
C HIS A 121 9.71 45.02 3.89
N GLY A 122 10.76 44.55 4.56
CA GLY A 122 11.12 44.98 5.91
C GLY A 122 10.22 44.43 7.02
N ASP A 123 9.06 43.85 6.68
CA ASP A 123 8.12 43.21 7.61
C ASP A 123 7.78 41.77 7.17
N VAL A 124 7.44 40.94 8.17
CA VAL A 124 7.07 39.52 8.01
C VAL A 124 5.56 39.31 7.80
N SER A 125 4.73 40.26 8.24
CA SER A 125 3.27 40.17 8.22
C SER A 125 2.73 40.55 6.84
N GLU A 126 3.32 41.57 6.23
CA GLU A 126 2.87 42.08 4.95
C GLU A 126 3.20 41.16 3.77
N SER A 127 2.20 40.85 2.94
CA SER A 127 2.37 40.11 1.68
C SER A 127 2.05 40.99 0.49
N LYS A 128 2.87 42.03 0.28
CA LYS A 128 2.76 42.86 -0.94
C LYS A 128 3.24 42.05 -2.13
N ARG A 129 2.41 41.91 -3.17
CA ARG A 129 2.85 41.39 -4.46
C ARG A 129 3.74 42.43 -5.13
N VAL A 130 5.03 42.43 -4.81
CA VAL A 130 6.01 43.26 -5.52
C VAL A 130 6.26 42.60 -6.87
N SER A 131 5.83 43.27 -7.94
CA SER A 131 6.20 42.88 -9.29
C SER A 131 7.73 42.96 -9.41
N LYS A 132 8.35 41.94 -10.00
CA LYS A 132 9.81 41.93 -10.25
C LYS A 132 10.25 43.07 -11.18
N TYR A 133 9.31 43.56 -11.99
CA TYR A 133 9.52 44.62 -12.96
C TYR A 133 8.62 45.80 -12.62
N ALA A 134 9.08 47.01 -12.93
CA ALA A 134 8.29 48.23 -12.78
C ALA A 134 6.97 48.13 -13.57
N SER A 135 5.97 48.92 -13.19
CA SER A 135 4.62 48.83 -13.76
C SER A 135 4.57 49.14 -15.27
N ASP A 136 5.48 50.00 -15.70
CA ASP A 136 5.74 50.50 -17.06
C ASP A 136 6.80 49.69 -17.82
N ALA A 137 7.47 48.75 -17.15
CA ALA A 137 8.49 47.93 -17.80
C ALA A 137 7.91 47.13 -18.97
N LEU A 138 8.62 47.18 -20.10
CA LEU A 138 8.29 46.45 -21.32
C LEU A 138 9.30 45.32 -21.56
N CYS A 139 8.94 44.45 -22.50
CA CYS A 139 9.81 43.39 -22.96
C CYS A 139 11.03 43.97 -23.66
N PHE A 140 12.22 43.42 -23.41
CA PHE A 140 13.48 43.82 -24.03
C PHE A 140 13.56 43.56 -25.54
N ILE A 141 12.58 42.87 -26.14
CA ILE A 141 12.59 42.59 -27.58
C ILE A 141 11.99 43.81 -28.28
N GLU A 142 12.73 44.34 -29.25
CA GLU A 142 12.32 45.52 -30.01
C GLU A 142 10.92 45.34 -30.61
N GLY A 143 10.10 46.39 -30.55
CA GLY A 143 8.71 46.36 -30.99
C GLY A 143 7.74 45.59 -30.07
N CYS A 144 8.17 45.05 -28.93
CA CYS A 144 7.30 44.30 -28.01
C CYS A 144 6.79 45.15 -26.83
N SER A 145 5.53 45.56 -26.88
CA SER A 145 4.84 46.31 -25.81
C SER A 145 4.30 45.46 -24.66
N LYS A 146 4.70 44.18 -24.57
CA LYS A 146 4.19 43.27 -23.52
C LYS A 146 5.04 43.36 -22.25
N LYS A 147 4.40 43.22 -21.09
CA LYS A 147 5.10 43.22 -19.80
C LYS A 147 6.07 42.04 -19.68
N PRO A 148 7.27 42.27 -19.12
CA PRO A 148 8.26 41.22 -18.91
C PRO A 148 7.82 40.27 -17.78
N LEU A 149 8.01 38.98 -18.00
CA LEU A 149 7.77 37.92 -17.03
C LEU A 149 9.08 37.49 -16.34
N ALA A 150 10.14 37.29 -17.12
CA ALA A 150 11.44 36.82 -16.64
C ALA A 150 12.55 37.21 -17.62
N LYS A 151 13.76 37.45 -17.11
CA LYS A 151 14.93 37.92 -17.88
C LYS A 151 14.66 39.17 -18.75
N GLY A 152 13.72 40.03 -18.34
CA GLY A 152 13.34 41.22 -19.12
C GLY A 152 12.49 40.88 -20.35
N MET A 153 12.10 39.62 -20.54
CA MET A 153 11.31 39.16 -21.69
C MET A 153 9.87 38.89 -21.28
N CYS A 154 8.90 39.18 -22.15
CA CYS A 154 7.51 38.78 -21.96
C CYS A 154 7.37 37.24 -21.94
N ASN A 155 6.23 36.72 -21.49
CA ASN A 155 6.00 35.26 -21.43
C ASN A 155 6.32 34.54 -22.74
N ARG A 156 5.92 35.13 -23.89
CA ARG A 156 6.19 34.58 -25.22
C ARG A 156 7.70 34.50 -25.51
N HIS A 157 8.41 35.63 -25.43
CA HIS A 157 9.85 35.70 -25.75
C HIS A 157 10.70 34.90 -24.76
N TYR A 158 10.34 34.90 -23.48
CA TYR A 158 10.99 34.04 -22.50
C TYR A 158 10.79 32.55 -22.81
N THR A 159 9.62 32.17 -23.30
CA THR A 159 9.33 30.79 -23.71
C THR A 159 10.10 30.40 -24.96
N LEU A 160 10.16 31.25 -25.98
CA LEU A 160 10.96 31.02 -27.19
C LEU A 160 12.44 30.88 -26.85
N TYR A 161 12.99 31.81 -26.07
CA TYR A 161 14.37 31.73 -25.56
C TYR A 161 14.63 30.41 -24.80
N LYS A 162 13.68 29.95 -23.98
CA LYS A 162 13.84 28.69 -23.23
C LYS A 162 13.85 27.45 -24.12
N ILE A 163 13.12 27.46 -25.23
CA ILE A 163 12.97 26.30 -26.13
C ILE A 163 14.07 26.29 -27.19
N HIS A 164 14.33 27.44 -27.80
CA HIS A 164 15.17 27.59 -28.99
C HIS A 164 16.50 28.29 -28.71
N GLY A 165 16.71 28.83 -27.51
CA GLY A 165 17.87 29.67 -27.19
C GLY A 165 17.75 31.10 -27.71
N ASP A 166 16.74 31.37 -28.55
CA ASP A 166 16.51 32.64 -29.23
C ASP A 166 15.09 33.16 -28.89
N PRO A 167 14.94 34.39 -28.34
CA PRO A 167 13.64 34.97 -28.01
C PRO A 167 12.79 35.34 -29.23
N GLU A 168 13.38 35.49 -30.41
CA GLU A 168 12.73 35.80 -31.68
C GLU A 168 12.67 34.59 -32.62
N GLY A 169 13.54 33.61 -32.38
CA GLY A 169 13.70 32.39 -33.16
C GLY A 169 12.56 31.38 -33.00
N GLY A 170 11.93 31.06 -34.13
CA GLY A 170 11.03 29.93 -34.29
C GLY A 170 9.54 30.26 -34.16
N ARG A 171 8.69 29.43 -34.78
CA ARG A 171 7.25 29.45 -34.50
C ARG A 171 7.04 29.06 -33.04
N TYR A 172 6.25 29.85 -32.32
CA TYR A 172 5.71 29.45 -31.03
C TYR A 172 4.79 28.23 -31.21
N VAL A 173 5.36 27.02 -31.24
CA VAL A 173 4.58 25.79 -31.37
C VAL A 173 4.09 25.40 -29.99
N TYR A 174 2.96 25.96 -29.58
CA TYR A 174 2.24 25.42 -28.45
C TYR A 174 1.71 24.04 -28.89
N LYS A 175 2.42 22.96 -28.52
CA LYS A 175 1.94 21.58 -28.74
C LYS A 175 0.72 21.32 -27.84
N ILE A 176 -0.41 21.98 -28.11
CA ILE A 176 -1.69 21.48 -27.64
C ILE A 176 -2.03 20.33 -28.56
N ARG A 177 -1.83 19.10 -28.08
CA ARG A 177 -2.55 17.97 -28.64
C ARG A 177 -4.03 18.15 -28.24
N LYS A 178 -4.77 19.01 -28.95
CA LYS A 178 -6.21 19.12 -28.77
C LYS A 178 -6.80 17.81 -29.27
N ALA A 179 -7.62 17.17 -28.44
CA ALA A 179 -8.44 16.09 -28.94
C ALA A 179 -9.48 16.68 -29.88
N ILE A 180 -9.61 16.08 -31.05
CA ILE A 180 -10.52 16.52 -32.10
C ILE A 180 -11.70 15.55 -32.08
N THR A 181 -12.91 16.06 -31.89
CA THR A 181 -14.14 15.30 -32.14
C THR A 181 -14.48 15.43 -33.61
N HIS A 182 -14.81 14.31 -34.23
CA HIS A 182 -15.23 14.22 -35.62
C HIS A 182 -16.76 14.10 -35.68
N ASP A 183 -17.32 14.53 -36.80
CA ASP A 183 -18.73 14.46 -37.15
C ASP A 183 -19.28 13.03 -37.18
N ASP A 184 -18.46 12.05 -37.56
CA ASP A 184 -18.80 10.61 -37.57
C ASP A 184 -18.88 9.94 -36.18
N GLY A 185 -18.87 10.74 -35.10
CA GLY A 185 -18.98 10.22 -33.73
C GLY A 185 -17.67 9.60 -33.19
N THR A 186 -16.54 9.84 -33.85
CA THR A 186 -15.21 9.46 -33.35
C THR A 186 -14.46 10.65 -32.77
N ARG A 187 -13.40 10.37 -31.99
CA ARG A 187 -12.54 11.38 -31.36
C ARG A 187 -11.10 10.91 -31.35
N THR A 188 -10.17 11.81 -31.66
CA THR A 188 -8.73 11.54 -31.62
C THR A 188 -8.17 11.78 -30.23
N CYS A 189 -7.49 10.79 -29.66
CA CYS A 189 -6.91 10.89 -28.33
C CYS A 189 -5.66 11.79 -28.31
N SER A 190 -5.57 12.73 -27.37
CA SER A 190 -4.42 13.62 -27.20
C SER A 190 -3.14 12.94 -26.66
N GLU A 191 -3.20 11.67 -26.27
CA GLU A 191 -2.06 10.95 -25.70
C GLU A 191 -1.52 9.85 -26.63
N CYS A 192 -2.38 8.96 -27.14
CA CYS A 192 -1.99 7.93 -28.10
C CYS A 192 -2.20 8.32 -29.56
N GLU A 193 -2.85 9.45 -29.84
CA GLU A 193 -3.10 9.97 -31.21
C GLU A 193 -4.01 9.07 -32.07
N GLU A 194 -4.54 7.98 -31.51
CA GLU A 194 -5.51 7.10 -32.18
C GLU A 194 -6.91 7.74 -32.23
N ARG A 195 -7.58 7.56 -33.38
CA ARG A 195 -9.01 7.87 -33.59
C ARG A 195 -9.85 6.72 -33.03
N LYS A 196 -10.75 7.02 -32.10
CA LYS A 196 -11.61 6.02 -31.44
C LYS A 196 -13.05 6.51 -31.35
N PRO A 197 -14.05 5.62 -31.22
CA PRO A 197 -15.42 6.02 -30.95
C PRO A 197 -15.53 6.94 -29.72
N ILE A 198 -16.45 7.89 -29.71
CA ILE A 198 -16.62 8.83 -28.60
C ILE A 198 -16.93 8.13 -27.26
N GLY A 199 -17.55 6.93 -27.32
CA GLY A 199 -17.77 6.06 -26.17
C GLY A 199 -16.49 5.58 -25.48
N GLU A 200 -15.32 5.64 -26.15
CA GLU A 200 -14.01 5.33 -25.57
C GLU A 200 -13.41 6.50 -24.76
N PHE A 201 -14.17 7.57 -24.58
CA PHE A 201 -13.78 8.74 -23.80
C PHE A 201 -14.75 8.93 -22.63
N HIS A 202 -14.24 9.38 -21.48
CA HIS A 202 -15.12 9.73 -20.37
C HIS A 202 -15.77 11.08 -20.63
N LYS A 203 -17.07 11.20 -20.30
CA LYS A 203 -17.77 12.48 -20.25
C LYS A 203 -17.10 13.39 -19.20
N ASP A 204 -16.96 14.67 -19.53
CA ASP A 204 -16.42 15.69 -18.64
C ASP A 204 -17.16 17.01 -18.87
N LYS A 205 -17.92 17.44 -17.87
CA LYS A 205 -18.71 18.68 -17.92
C LYS A 205 -17.86 19.95 -18.08
N ASN A 206 -16.56 19.86 -17.79
CA ASN A 206 -15.63 20.98 -17.93
C ASN A 206 -14.86 20.94 -19.26
N ALA A 207 -15.05 19.89 -20.08
CA ALA A 207 -14.46 19.84 -21.41
C ALA A 207 -15.30 20.67 -22.39
N SER A 208 -14.65 21.37 -23.30
CA SER A 208 -15.29 22.25 -24.30
C SER A 208 -16.31 21.53 -25.19
N ASP A 209 -16.15 20.23 -25.37
CA ASP A 209 -16.99 19.35 -26.19
C ASP A 209 -17.67 18.25 -25.37
N GLY A 210 -17.67 18.37 -24.04
CA GLY A 210 -18.29 17.40 -23.12
C GLY A 210 -17.53 16.08 -22.93
N TYR A 211 -16.38 15.88 -23.60
CA TYR A 211 -15.59 14.65 -23.50
C TYR A 211 -14.12 14.94 -23.19
N ARG A 212 -13.51 14.10 -22.35
CA ARG A 212 -12.08 14.21 -22.05
C ARG A 212 -11.24 14.10 -23.33
N SER A 213 -10.08 14.75 -23.32
CA SER A 213 -9.14 14.70 -24.45
C SER A 213 -8.37 13.38 -24.55
N LYS A 214 -8.32 12.61 -23.46
CA LYS A 214 -7.64 11.32 -23.40
C LYS A 214 -8.65 10.19 -23.40
N CYS A 215 -8.37 9.13 -24.16
CA CYS A 215 -9.20 7.92 -24.15
C CYS A 215 -9.12 7.21 -22.79
N LYS A 216 -10.09 6.35 -22.50
CA LYS A 216 -10.18 5.55 -21.28
C LYS A 216 -8.89 4.78 -21.02
N ALA A 217 -8.31 4.13 -22.03
CA ALA A 217 -7.08 3.35 -21.90
C ALA A 217 -5.89 4.21 -21.45
N CYS A 218 -5.62 5.34 -22.13
CA CYS A 218 -4.56 6.27 -21.74
C CYS A 218 -4.80 6.84 -20.34
N ARG A 219 -6.05 7.16 -20.00
CA ARG A 219 -6.41 7.65 -18.67
C ARG A 219 -6.11 6.60 -17.59
N LEU A 220 -6.53 5.35 -17.78
CA LEU A 220 -6.28 4.26 -16.85
C LEU A 220 -4.77 4.03 -16.65
N LYS A 221 -3.99 4.03 -17.73
CA LYS A 221 -2.52 3.93 -17.68
C LYS A 221 -1.91 5.07 -16.87
N SER A 222 -2.31 6.30 -17.14
CA SER A 222 -1.85 7.50 -16.43
C SER A 222 -2.20 7.45 -14.94
N VAL A 223 -3.43 7.07 -14.61
CA VAL A 223 -3.92 6.93 -13.23
C VAL A 223 -3.14 5.84 -12.50
N LYS A 224 -2.95 4.66 -13.10
CA LYS A 224 -2.15 3.56 -12.52
C LYS A 224 -0.72 4.01 -12.21
N ASN A 225 -0.09 4.72 -13.14
CA ASN A 225 1.26 5.26 -12.94
C ASN A 225 1.31 6.30 -11.82
N TRP A 226 0.31 7.18 -11.75
CA TRP A 226 0.22 8.17 -10.68
C TRP A 226 0.03 7.50 -9.31
N TYR A 227 -0.84 6.49 -9.19
CA TYR A 227 -1.02 5.74 -7.95
C TYR A 227 0.27 5.05 -7.52
N LYS A 228 0.99 4.39 -8.43
CA LYS A 228 2.29 3.77 -8.12
C LYS A 228 3.29 4.79 -7.56
N LYS A 229 3.41 5.95 -8.21
CA LYS A 229 4.34 7.02 -7.78
C LYS A 229 3.93 7.69 -6.46
N ASN A 230 2.64 7.77 -6.16
CA ASN A 230 2.10 8.49 -5.00
C ASN A 230 1.60 7.57 -3.88
N HIS A 231 1.82 6.25 -3.99
CA HIS A 231 1.26 5.25 -3.09
C HIS A 231 1.59 5.53 -1.62
N GLU A 232 2.86 5.77 -1.32
CA GLU A 232 3.33 6.02 0.05
C GLU A 232 2.75 7.32 0.64
N VAL A 233 2.66 8.37 -0.18
CA VAL A 233 2.07 9.65 0.22
C VAL A 233 0.59 9.46 0.57
N GLN A 234 -0.14 8.69 -0.24
CA GLN A 234 -1.53 8.37 0.01
C GLN A 234 -1.71 7.54 1.28
N LEU A 235 -0.87 6.51 1.49
CA LEU A 235 -0.89 5.72 2.73
C LEU A 235 -0.63 6.58 3.97
N LYS A 236 0.33 7.51 3.89
CA LYS A 236 0.64 8.43 5.00
C LYS A 236 -0.54 9.36 5.29
N LYS A 237 -1.20 9.89 4.26
CA LYS A 237 -2.43 10.69 4.40
C LYS A 237 -3.58 9.88 5.00
N HIS A 238 -3.81 8.67 4.49
CA HIS A 238 -4.83 7.76 4.99
C HIS A 238 -4.62 7.42 6.46
N ARG A 239 -3.39 7.05 6.86
CA ARG A 239 -3.04 6.79 8.27
C ARG A 239 -3.32 8.00 9.17
N LYS A 240 -2.99 9.21 8.73
CA LYS A 240 -3.28 10.44 9.48
C LYS A 240 -4.79 10.68 9.63
N SER A 241 -5.54 10.56 8.54
CA SER A 241 -7.01 10.73 8.58
C SER A 241 -7.66 9.65 9.43
N TYR A 242 -7.23 8.39 9.30
CA TYR A 242 -7.73 7.29 10.11
C TYR A 242 -7.53 7.55 11.60
N LYS A 243 -6.32 7.98 12.01
CA LYS A 243 -6.03 8.33 13.41
C LYS A 243 -6.91 9.47 13.95
N ARG A 244 -7.16 10.49 13.14
CA ARG A 244 -8.01 11.62 13.53
C ARG A 244 -9.48 11.21 13.66
N ASP A 245 -9.95 10.37 12.73
CA ASP A 245 -11.37 10.09 12.55
C ASP A 245 -11.77 8.67 13.01
N VAL A 246 -10.96 8.03 13.89
CA VAL A 246 -11.14 6.62 14.32
C VAL A 246 -12.57 6.35 14.76
N GLU A 247 -13.11 7.20 15.63
CA GLU A 247 -14.43 6.95 16.22
C GLU A 247 -15.53 7.03 15.16
N LYS A 248 -15.48 8.05 14.29
CA LYS A 248 -16.39 8.19 13.15
C LYS A 248 -16.30 7.03 12.15
N ILE A 249 -15.13 6.41 12.03
CA ILE A 249 -14.95 5.21 11.19
C ILE A 249 -15.56 4.00 11.88
N ARG A 250 -15.32 3.81 13.18
CA ARG A 250 -15.91 2.73 13.98
C ARG A 250 -17.42 2.78 13.99
N THR A 251 -18.02 3.96 14.20
CA THR A 251 -19.48 4.13 14.16
C THR A 251 -20.03 3.69 12.79
N ARG A 252 -19.45 4.19 11.70
CA ARG A 252 -19.88 3.81 10.33
C ARG A 252 -19.67 2.32 10.03
N ASP A 253 -18.59 1.74 10.53
CA ASP A 253 -18.31 0.31 10.37
C ASP A 253 -19.29 -0.55 11.17
N ASN A 254 -19.67 -0.12 12.38
CA ASN A 254 -20.69 -0.76 13.21
C ASN A 254 -22.07 -0.65 12.57
N GLU A 255 -22.49 0.54 12.12
CA GLU A 255 -23.76 0.75 11.39
C GLU A 255 -23.84 -0.13 10.14
N ARG A 256 -22.75 -0.19 9.35
CA ARG A 256 -22.66 -1.09 8.20
C ARG A 256 -22.75 -2.55 8.64
N TYR A 257 -22.07 -2.93 9.71
CA TYR A 257 -22.09 -4.30 10.22
C TYR A 257 -23.50 -4.70 10.66
N GLU A 258 -24.18 -3.88 11.47
CA GLU A 258 -25.53 -4.16 11.96
C GLU A 258 -26.55 -4.27 10.81
N ARG A 259 -26.53 -3.32 9.87
CA ARG A 259 -27.38 -3.37 8.67
C ARG A 259 -27.17 -4.65 7.86
N ASP A 260 -25.92 -5.08 7.71
CA ASP A 260 -25.56 -6.22 6.86
C ASP A 260 -25.41 -7.53 7.66
N ARG A 261 -25.69 -7.52 8.97
CA ARG A 261 -25.39 -8.61 9.92
C ARG A 261 -26.06 -9.91 9.54
N GLU A 262 -27.35 -9.86 9.25
CA GLU A 262 -28.14 -11.03 8.89
C GLU A 262 -27.67 -11.68 7.58
N LYS A 263 -27.44 -10.84 6.56
CA LYS A 263 -26.93 -11.26 5.25
C LYS A 263 -25.56 -11.93 5.38
N ARG A 264 -24.66 -11.35 6.18
CA ARG A 264 -23.32 -11.90 6.43
C ARG A 264 -23.35 -13.25 7.14
N ILE A 265 -24.22 -13.41 8.15
CA ILE A 265 -24.36 -14.67 8.85
C ILE A 265 -24.92 -15.76 7.92
N ALA A 266 -25.97 -15.44 7.14
CA ALA A 266 -26.53 -16.37 6.17
C ALA A 266 -25.48 -16.79 5.11
N LEU A 267 -24.71 -15.82 4.60
CA LEU A 267 -23.64 -16.06 3.64
C LEU A 267 -22.52 -16.93 4.24
N ALA A 268 -22.14 -16.70 5.49
CA ALA A 268 -21.13 -17.49 6.19
C ALA A 268 -21.58 -18.97 6.37
N THR A 269 -22.84 -19.19 6.74
CA THR A 269 -23.44 -20.53 6.84
C THR A 269 -23.44 -21.22 5.48
N GLU A 270 -23.92 -20.56 4.41
CA GLU A 270 -23.90 -21.09 3.03
C GLU A 270 -22.48 -21.46 2.59
N HIS A 271 -21.50 -20.58 2.84
CA HIS A 271 -20.09 -20.87 2.53
C HIS A 271 -19.55 -22.10 3.26
N SER A 272 -19.95 -22.33 4.51
CA SER A 272 -19.53 -23.52 5.28
C SER A 272 -20.04 -24.81 4.65
N HIS A 273 -21.34 -24.89 4.32
CA HIS A 273 -21.93 -26.08 3.69
C HIS A 273 -21.33 -26.35 2.30
N ARG A 274 -21.22 -25.30 1.48
CA ARG A 274 -20.59 -25.35 0.15
C ARG A 274 -19.13 -25.79 0.21
N ARG A 275 -18.36 -25.30 1.20
CA ARG A 275 -16.96 -25.72 1.38
C ARG A 275 -16.87 -27.20 1.73
N LYS A 276 -17.73 -27.71 2.61
CA LYS A 276 -17.76 -29.14 2.98
C LYS A 276 -18.06 -30.02 1.76
N ALA A 277 -19.09 -29.67 0.98
CA ALA A 277 -19.46 -30.41 -0.22
C ALA A 277 -18.36 -30.40 -1.29
N ARG A 278 -17.73 -29.23 -1.55
CA ARG A 278 -16.59 -29.13 -2.48
C ARG A 278 -15.39 -29.96 -2.07
N LYS A 279 -15.13 -30.11 -0.77
CA LYS A 279 -14.02 -30.94 -0.27
C LYS A 279 -14.23 -32.43 -0.62
N LEU A 280 -15.48 -32.84 -0.79
CA LEU A 280 -15.88 -34.20 -1.15
C LEU A 280 -16.13 -34.34 -2.67
N ASN A 281 -15.81 -33.33 -3.48
CA ASN A 281 -16.01 -33.31 -4.92
C ASN A 281 -17.44 -33.65 -5.39
N THR A 282 -18.45 -33.28 -4.60
CA THR A 282 -19.87 -33.51 -4.95
C THR A 282 -20.48 -32.32 -5.68
N VAL A 283 -21.66 -32.52 -6.29
CA VAL A 283 -22.42 -31.45 -6.94
C VAL A 283 -22.91 -30.44 -5.90
N VAL A 284 -22.80 -29.15 -6.23
CA VAL A 284 -23.19 -28.03 -5.36
C VAL A 284 -24.04 -27.02 -6.11
N GLU A 285 -25.29 -26.88 -5.69
CA GLU A 285 -26.16 -25.80 -6.11
C GLU A 285 -25.99 -24.56 -5.20
N LYS A 286 -26.21 -23.37 -5.78
CA LYS A 286 -26.11 -22.09 -5.06
C LYS A 286 -27.45 -21.72 -4.43
N GLY A 287 -27.41 -20.95 -3.34
CA GLY A 287 -28.62 -20.40 -2.73
C GLY A 287 -29.35 -21.32 -1.76
N ILE A 288 -28.82 -22.51 -1.47
CA ILE A 288 -29.33 -23.39 -0.42
C ILE A 288 -29.00 -22.78 0.94
N SER A 289 -30.04 -22.37 1.66
CA SER A 289 -29.97 -21.78 2.99
C SER A 289 -31.17 -22.21 3.82
N VAL A 290 -31.10 -22.04 5.15
CA VAL A 290 -32.25 -22.29 6.03
C VAL A 290 -33.48 -21.48 5.59
N LEU A 291 -33.26 -20.23 5.15
CA LEU A 291 -34.34 -19.35 4.68
C LEU A 291 -34.96 -19.82 3.35
N SER A 292 -34.17 -20.27 2.39
CA SER A 292 -34.69 -20.77 1.11
C SER A 292 -35.44 -22.09 1.30
N LEU A 293 -34.94 -22.99 2.15
CA LEU A 293 -35.62 -24.24 2.47
C LEU A 293 -36.89 -24.01 3.30
N LYS A 294 -36.91 -23.02 4.21
CA LYS A 294 -38.13 -22.61 4.93
C LYS A 294 -39.23 -22.17 3.97
N LYS A 295 -38.88 -21.37 2.95
CA LYS A 295 -39.85 -20.95 1.92
C LYS A 295 -40.41 -22.12 1.11
N ARG A 296 -39.61 -23.17 0.91
CA ARG A 296 -39.97 -24.33 0.09
C ARG A 296 -40.73 -25.41 0.84
N HIS A 297 -40.36 -25.67 2.09
CA HIS A 297 -40.83 -26.80 2.88
C HIS A 297 -41.59 -26.41 4.16
N GLY A 298 -41.71 -25.11 4.44
CA GLY A 298 -42.38 -24.61 5.65
C GLY A 298 -41.48 -24.60 6.88
N THR A 299 -42.11 -24.61 8.07
CA THR A 299 -41.45 -24.42 9.36
C THR A 299 -41.29 -25.69 10.20
N LYS A 300 -41.88 -26.81 9.75
CA LYS A 300 -41.87 -28.08 10.46
C LYS A 300 -40.66 -28.94 10.10
N CYS A 301 -40.12 -29.65 11.08
CA CYS A 301 -39.02 -30.58 10.89
C CYS A 301 -39.44 -31.73 9.98
N HIS A 302 -38.62 -32.07 8.98
CA HIS A 302 -38.88 -33.17 8.04
C HIS A 302 -39.13 -34.52 8.73
N TYR A 303 -38.49 -34.78 9.89
CA TYR A 303 -38.60 -36.06 10.59
C TYR A 303 -39.64 -36.07 11.71
N CYS A 304 -39.55 -35.15 12.66
CA CYS A 304 -40.42 -35.17 13.85
C CYS A 304 -41.68 -34.31 13.70
N GLN A 305 -41.80 -33.55 12.60
CA GLN A 305 -42.95 -32.69 12.29
C GLN A 305 -43.25 -31.58 13.32
N LYS A 306 -42.40 -31.42 14.35
CA LYS A 306 -42.47 -30.29 15.30
C LYS A 306 -42.07 -29.00 14.62
N GLU A 307 -42.65 -27.89 15.08
CA GLU A 307 -42.24 -26.54 14.67
C GLU A 307 -40.77 -26.31 15.07
N MET A 308 -39.96 -25.89 14.10
CA MET A 308 -38.55 -25.61 14.33
C MET A 308 -38.35 -24.18 14.79
N ASP A 309 -37.32 -23.98 15.61
CA ASP A 309 -36.84 -22.66 15.95
C ASP A 309 -35.87 -22.14 14.88
N PHE A 310 -36.17 -20.98 14.30
CA PHE A 310 -35.31 -20.31 13.31
C PHE A 310 -34.37 -19.28 13.93
N SER A 311 -34.39 -19.16 15.26
CA SER A 311 -33.44 -18.34 16.02
C SER A 311 -32.01 -18.90 15.88
N LYS A 312 -31.03 -18.02 16.08
CA LYS A 312 -29.61 -18.38 16.00
C LYS A 312 -29.11 -18.81 17.37
N GLY A 313 -28.30 -19.87 17.41
CA GLY A 313 -27.56 -20.22 18.63
C GLY A 313 -26.64 -19.08 19.09
N VAL A 314 -26.62 -18.83 20.39
CA VAL A 314 -25.80 -17.78 21.03
C VAL A 314 -24.76 -18.44 21.92
N GLY A 315 -23.48 -18.08 21.76
CA GLY A 315 -22.42 -18.55 22.67
C GLY A 315 -22.27 -20.07 22.77
N ARG A 316 -22.35 -20.78 21.64
CA ARG A 316 -22.37 -22.26 21.54
C ARG A 316 -23.56 -22.97 22.22
N LYS A 317 -24.54 -22.22 22.71
CA LYS A 317 -25.82 -22.78 23.16
C LYS A 317 -26.75 -22.90 21.96
N PHE A 318 -27.19 -24.11 21.69
CA PHE A 318 -28.10 -24.43 20.59
C PHE A 318 -29.28 -25.21 21.19
N ASN A 319 -30.51 -24.76 20.93
CA ASN A 319 -31.68 -25.54 21.32
C ASN A 319 -31.85 -26.75 20.38
N SER A 320 -32.57 -27.76 20.87
CA SER A 320 -32.88 -29.01 20.16
C SER A 320 -33.69 -28.78 18.90
N ASP A 321 -34.60 -27.80 18.94
CA ASP A 321 -35.58 -27.55 17.89
C ASP A 321 -35.05 -26.64 16.76
N MET A 322 -33.81 -26.18 16.88
CA MET A 322 -33.19 -25.24 15.94
C MET A 322 -33.17 -25.82 14.52
N ALA A 323 -33.64 -25.04 13.54
CA ALA A 323 -33.65 -25.42 12.14
C ALA A 323 -32.22 -25.56 11.59
N THR A 324 -31.94 -26.73 11.02
CA THR A 324 -30.67 -27.05 10.37
C THR A 324 -30.91 -27.57 8.96
N ILE A 325 -29.91 -27.42 8.09
CA ILE A 325 -29.93 -28.02 6.75
C ILE A 325 -29.51 -29.47 6.89
N GLU A 326 -30.39 -30.37 6.46
CA GLU A 326 -30.16 -31.81 6.45
C GLU A 326 -29.99 -32.31 5.03
N HIS A 327 -29.06 -33.24 4.83
CA HIS A 327 -28.88 -33.94 3.55
C HIS A 327 -29.59 -35.29 3.59
N LEU A 328 -30.58 -35.52 2.70
CA LEU A 328 -31.34 -36.78 2.66
C LEU A 328 -30.42 -37.98 2.43
N ILE A 329 -29.46 -37.85 1.51
CA ILE A 329 -28.30 -38.73 1.39
C ILE A 329 -27.14 -37.99 2.04
N PRO A 330 -26.55 -38.48 3.14
CA PRO A 330 -25.41 -37.81 3.78
C PRO A 330 -24.25 -37.59 2.82
N LEU A 331 -23.57 -36.44 2.91
CA LEU A 331 -22.40 -36.14 2.07
C LEU A 331 -21.30 -37.22 2.20
N ALA A 332 -21.13 -37.79 3.40
CA ALA A 332 -20.17 -38.85 3.67
C ALA A 332 -20.50 -40.18 2.95
N ARG A 333 -21.75 -40.33 2.49
CA ARG A 333 -22.24 -41.49 1.72
C ARG A 333 -22.50 -41.15 0.26
N GLY A 334 -21.80 -40.13 -0.26
CA GLY A 334 -21.88 -39.73 -1.67
C GLY A 334 -23.04 -38.79 -2.00
N GLY A 335 -23.78 -38.30 -1.01
CA GLY A 335 -24.85 -37.33 -1.23
C GLY A 335 -24.34 -36.00 -1.78
N GLU A 336 -25.18 -35.33 -2.57
CA GLU A 336 -24.88 -34.03 -3.17
C GLU A 336 -25.41 -32.86 -2.32
N HIS A 337 -24.88 -31.65 -2.52
CA HIS A 337 -25.47 -30.45 -1.92
C HIS A 337 -26.37 -29.73 -2.92
N THR A 338 -27.52 -30.33 -3.18
CA THR A 338 -28.54 -29.86 -4.13
C THR A 338 -29.88 -29.66 -3.44
N PHE A 339 -30.76 -28.84 -4.02
CA PHE A 339 -32.11 -28.63 -3.52
C PHE A 339 -32.95 -29.92 -3.49
N ALA A 340 -32.61 -30.93 -4.29
CA ALA A 340 -33.24 -32.24 -4.29
C ALA A 340 -32.78 -33.09 -3.08
N ASN A 341 -31.53 -32.95 -2.66
CA ASN A 341 -30.95 -33.72 -1.57
C ASN A 341 -30.91 -32.97 -0.22
N THR A 342 -31.51 -31.78 -0.12
CA THR A 342 -31.51 -31.01 1.14
C THR A 342 -32.91 -30.64 1.63
N VAL A 343 -33.15 -30.83 2.92
CA VAL A 343 -34.39 -30.47 3.63
C VAL A 343 -34.08 -29.72 4.92
N LEU A 344 -35.11 -29.30 5.67
CA LEU A 344 -34.96 -28.80 7.03
C LEU A 344 -35.23 -29.90 8.06
N ALA A 345 -34.32 -30.04 9.01
CA ALA A 345 -34.52 -30.86 10.20
C ALA A 345 -34.14 -30.07 11.46
N CYS A 346 -34.82 -30.34 12.57
CA CYS A 346 -34.39 -29.79 13.85
C CYS A 346 -33.03 -30.37 14.23
N ARG A 347 -32.26 -29.61 15.02
CA ARG A 347 -30.90 -29.96 15.42
C ARG A 347 -30.84 -31.32 16.11
N PHE A 348 -31.83 -31.66 16.94
CA PHE A 348 -31.92 -32.96 17.59
C PHE A 348 -32.00 -34.08 16.55
N CYS A 349 -32.97 -34.05 15.63
CA CYS A 349 -33.12 -35.10 14.61
C CYS A 349 -31.90 -35.20 13.69
N ASN A 350 -31.34 -34.06 13.24
CA ASN A 350 -30.14 -34.05 12.39
C ASN A 350 -28.95 -34.74 13.09
N ILE A 351 -28.69 -34.41 14.35
CA ILE A 351 -27.59 -35.02 15.10
C ILE A 351 -27.83 -36.50 15.37
N SER A 352 -29.04 -36.88 15.78
CA SER A 352 -29.40 -38.28 16.02
C SER A 352 -29.26 -39.13 14.75
N ARG A 353 -29.60 -38.54 13.60
CA ARG A 353 -29.40 -39.17 12.29
C ARG A 353 -27.93 -39.33 11.97
N GLY A 354 -27.16 -38.25 12.02
CA GLY A 354 -25.74 -38.26 11.69
C GLY A 354 -25.51 -38.75 10.26
N ALA A 355 -24.73 -39.83 10.09
CA ALA A 355 -24.43 -40.41 8.78
C ALA A 355 -25.32 -41.61 8.41
N LYS A 356 -26.33 -41.95 9.22
CA LYS A 356 -27.23 -43.11 9.01
C LYS A 356 -27.99 -43.03 7.67
N SER A 357 -28.40 -44.18 7.14
CA SER A 357 -29.27 -44.23 5.97
C SER A 357 -30.66 -43.75 6.38
N GLN A 358 -31.57 -43.60 5.42
CA GLN A 358 -32.95 -43.31 5.79
C GLN A 358 -33.56 -44.46 6.61
N GLU A 359 -33.39 -45.70 6.12
CA GLU A 359 -33.88 -46.93 6.75
C GLU A 359 -33.29 -47.11 8.16
N ASP A 360 -31.96 -47.01 8.30
CA ASP A 360 -31.26 -47.13 9.59
C ASP A 360 -31.76 -46.09 10.60
N PHE A 361 -32.12 -44.89 10.14
CA PHE A 361 -32.58 -43.83 11.01
C PHE A 361 -34.05 -44.00 11.41
N GLU A 362 -34.89 -44.50 10.50
CA GLU A 362 -36.27 -44.84 10.79
C GLU A 362 -36.36 -45.99 11.80
N GLU A 363 -35.49 -46.99 11.68
CA GLU A 363 -35.37 -48.07 12.66
C GLU A 363 -34.87 -47.56 14.03
N TYR A 364 -33.79 -46.76 14.05
CA TYR A 364 -33.29 -46.13 15.28
C TYR A 364 -34.37 -45.34 16.04
N ARG A 365 -35.27 -44.66 15.32
CA ARG A 365 -36.39 -43.89 15.90
C ARG A 365 -37.57 -44.74 16.37
N LYS A 366 -37.67 -45.99 15.95
CA LYS A 366 -38.66 -46.94 16.51
C LYS A 366 -38.16 -47.49 17.85
N GLU A 367 -36.85 -47.61 18.01
CA GLU A 367 -36.19 -48.15 19.20
C GLU A 367 -35.92 -47.10 20.28
N ASN A 368 -35.92 -45.80 19.95
CA ASN A 368 -35.58 -44.67 20.83
C ASN A 368 -36.51 -43.48 20.56
#